data_AF-A0A973PM34-F1
#
_entry.id   AF-A0A973PM34-F1
#
_cell.length_a   1.000
_cell.length_b   1.000
_cell.length_c   1.000
_cell.angle_alpha   90.00
_cell.angle_beta   90.00
_cell.angle_gamma   90.00
#
_symmetry.space_group_name_H-M   'P 1'
#
loop_
_entity.id
_entity.type
_entity.pdbx_description
1 polymer ?
#
loop_
_entity_poly.entity_id
_entity_poly.type
_entity_poly.pdbx_seq_one_letter_code
_entity_poly.pdbx_strand_id
1 'polypeptide(L)'
;MSREAVERAVAEAHRREWALVLASTLRAAHDLDLAEECVQEAYAAALATWPRDGIPANPAAWLTTTARRRALDALRREHTLRAKLPLLVWQDDDTPAEEPSAVTDERLRLVFLCCHPALAQEAQLALTLRLVCGVPTADVARLLLVPEATMAAR
;
A
#
# COMPACT_ATOMS: atom_id res chain seq x y z
N MET A 1 -23.55 34.34 8.99
CA MET A 1 -22.93 35.10 7.87
C MET A 1 -23.51 34.65 6.55
N SER A 2 -23.48 35.48 5.50
CA SER A 2 -23.84 34.98 4.17
C SER A 2 -22.76 34.03 3.64
N ARG A 3 -23.19 32.95 3.01
CA ARG A 3 -22.30 31.97 2.36
C ARG A 3 -21.36 32.64 1.34
N GLU A 4 -21.89 33.61 0.61
CA GLU A 4 -21.15 34.40 -0.39
C GLU A 4 -19.99 35.20 0.22
N ALA A 5 -20.13 35.71 1.44
CA ALA A 5 -19.05 36.42 2.12
C ALA A 5 -17.89 35.47 2.49
N VAL A 6 -18.20 34.25 2.90
CA VAL A 6 -17.21 33.20 3.20
C VAL A 6 -16.48 32.79 1.93
N GLU A 7 -17.21 32.52 0.84
CA GLU A 7 -16.63 32.15 -0.44
C GLU A 7 -15.69 33.25 -0.97
N ARG A 8 -16.08 34.53 -0.84
CA ARG A 8 -15.19 35.66 -1.17
C ARG A 8 -13.93 35.70 -0.31
N ALA A 9 -14.06 35.51 1.00
CA ALA A 9 -12.92 35.52 1.92
C ALA A 9 -11.94 34.37 1.65
N VAL A 10 -12.46 33.17 1.37
CA VAL A 10 -11.66 32.01 0.99
C VAL A 10 -10.95 32.25 -0.34
N ALA A 11 -11.65 32.76 -1.35
CA ALA A 11 -11.06 33.04 -2.65
C ALA A 11 -9.96 34.12 -2.58
N GLU A 12 -10.15 35.13 -1.73
CA GLU A 12 -9.14 36.17 -1.50
C GLU A 12 -7.91 35.61 -0.76
N ALA A 13 -8.12 34.82 0.29
CA ALA A 13 -7.05 34.15 0.99
C ALA A 13 -6.28 33.19 0.07
N HIS A 14 -6.95 32.50 -0.85
CA HIS A 14 -6.29 31.65 -1.84
C HIS A 14 -5.38 32.48 -2.77
N ARG A 15 -5.93 33.55 -3.38
CA ARG A 15 -5.15 34.40 -4.31
C ARG A 15 -3.91 35.02 -3.68
N ARG A 16 -3.98 35.40 -2.40
CA ARG A 16 -2.88 36.11 -1.71
C ARG A 16 -1.92 35.19 -0.98
N GLU A 17 -2.43 34.13 -0.35
CA GLU A 17 -1.69 33.42 0.70
C GLU A 17 -1.31 31.98 0.31
N TRP A 18 -1.78 31.47 -0.84
CA TRP A 18 -1.52 30.09 -1.26
C TRP A 18 -0.04 29.70 -1.14
N ALA A 19 0.85 30.49 -1.74
CA ALA A 19 2.28 30.17 -1.75
C ALA A 19 2.89 30.16 -0.34
N LEU A 20 2.45 31.06 0.55
CA LEU A 20 2.95 31.14 1.93
C LEU A 20 2.43 29.97 2.78
N VAL A 21 1.14 29.65 2.66
CA VAL A 21 0.51 28.52 3.36
C VAL A 21 1.14 27.21 2.90
N LEU A 22 1.36 27.03 1.60
CA LEU A 22 2.02 25.85 1.02
C LEU A 22 3.47 25.73 1.49
N ALA A 23 4.28 26.79 1.39
CA ALA A 23 5.68 26.77 1.82
C ALA A 23 5.83 26.47 3.32
N SER A 24 4.93 27.03 4.15
CA SER A 24 4.89 26.78 5.59
C SER A 24 4.51 25.34 5.91
N THR A 25 3.60 24.75 5.14
CA THR A 25 3.15 23.36 5.30
C THR A 25 4.20 22.38 4.80
N LEU A 26 4.83 22.64 3.65
CA LEU A 26 5.93 21.84 3.09
C LEU A 26 7.09 21.69 4.07
N ARG A 27 7.42 22.75 4.80
CA ARG A 27 8.46 22.71 5.85
C ARG A 27 8.13 21.71 6.97
N ALA A 28 6.85 21.46 7.24
CA ALA A 28 6.41 20.49 8.25
C ALA A 28 6.19 19.09 7.66
N ALA A 29 5.69 18.99 6.42
CA ALA A 29 5.37 17.73 5.75
C ALA A 29 6.62 17.01 5.20
N HIS A 30 7.64 17.76 4.77
CA HIS A 30 8.81 17.25 4.04
C HIS A 30 8.49 16.54 2.71
N ASP A 31 7.27 16.72 2.20
CA ASP A 31 6.74 16.14 0.98
C ASP A 31 5.78 17.17 0.34
N LEU A 32 5.94 17.41 -0.96
CA LEU A 32 5.16 18.43 -1.68
C LEU A 32 3.71 18.00 -1.91
N ASP A 33 3.49 16.76 -2.27
CA ASP A 33 2.16 16.25 -2.59
C ASP A 33 1.31 16.22 -1.31
N LEU A 34 1.88 15.72 -0.21
CA LEU A 34 1.22 15.75 1.09
C LEU A 34 0.95 17.19 1.57
N ALA A 35 1.87 18.12 1.32
CA ALA A 35 1.69 19.51 1.69
C ALA A 35 0.55 20.16 0.91
N GLU A 36 0.49 19.96 -0.41
CA GLU A 36 -0.59 20.49 -1.25
C GLU A 36 -1.94 19.96 -0.80
N GLU A 37 -2.06 18.64 -0.59
CA GLU A 37 -3.30 18.02 -0.12
C GLU A 37 -3.74 18.60 1.24
N CYS A 38 -2.82 18.73 2.20
CA CYS A 38 -3.13 19.32 3.51
C CYS A 38 -3.60 20.79 3.41
N VAL A 39 -3.04 21.56 2.47
CA VAL A 39 -3.47 22.95 2.23
C VAL A 39 -4.86 22.98 1.60
N GLN A 40 -5.11 22.16 0.57
CA GLN A 40 -6.43 22.02 -0.05
C GLN A 40 -7.49 21.65 0.98
N GLU A 41 -7.21 20.67 1.84
CA GLU A 41 -8.10 20.28 2.95
C GLU A 41 -8.33 21.41 3.96
N ALA A 42 -7.32 22.26 4.21
CA ALA A 42 -7.49 23.43 5.07
C ALA A 42 -8.46 24.46 4.46
N TYR A 43 -8.38 24.70 3.14
CA TYR A 43 -9.34 25.56 2.44
C TYR A 43 -10.76 24.94 2.42
N ALA A 44 -10.88 23.63 2.22
CA ALA A 44 -12.16 22.92 2.33
C ALA A 44 -12.75 23.03 3.75
N ALA A 45 -11.91 22.88 4.78
CA ALA A 45 -12.32 23.04 6.18
C ALA A 45 -12.78 24.48 6.48
N ALA A 46 -12.13 25.49 5.89
CA ALA A 46 -12.57 26.88 6.02
C ALA A 46 -13.99 27.09 5.47
N LEU A 47 -14.27 26.57 4.27
CA LEU A 47 -15.61 26.64 3.66
C LEU A 47 -16.68 25.93 4.49
N ALA A 48 -16.34 24.84 5.18
CA ALA A 48 -17.26 24.11 6.06
C ALA A 48 -17.47 24.79 7.43
N THR A 49 -16.43 25.45 7.97
CA THR A 49 -16.39 25.88 9.37
C THR A 49 -16.75 27.35 9.54
N TRP A 50 -16.22 28.23 8.69
CA TRP A 50 -16.42 29.67 8.81
C TRP A 50 -17.89 30.11 8.71
N PRO A 51 -18.79 29.48 7.92
CA PRO A 51 -20.20 29.90 7.90
C PRO A 51 -20.88 29.84 9.28
N ARG A 52 -20.46 28.89 10.12
CA ARG A 52 -20.98 28.69 11.48
C ARG A 52 -20.19 29.52 12.51
N ASP A 53 -18.86 29.47 12.44
CA ASP A 53 -17.99 29.95 13.50
C ASP A 53 -17.45 31.37 13.26
N GLY A 54 -17.72 31.95 12.07
CA GLY A 54 -17.19 33.25 11.65
C GLY A 54 -15.92 33.13 10.82
N ILE A 55 -15.64 34.14 9.98
CA ILE A 55 -14.36 34.28 9.30
C ILE A 55 -13.34 34.74 10.35
N PRO A 56 -12.21 34.04 10.55
CA PRO A 56 -11.17 34.45 11.48
C PRO A 56 -10.61 35.83 11.11
N ALA A 57 -10.19 36.61 12.11
CA ALA A 57 -9.55 37.91 11.89
C ALA A 57 -8.26 37.81 11.04
N ASN A 58 -7.57 36.66 11.12
CA ASN A 58 -6.44 36.33 10.25
C ASN A 58 -6.67 34.98 9.55
N PRO A 59 -7.26 34.98 8.34
CA PRO A 59 -7.49 33.77 7.55
C PRO A 59 -6.20 33.00 7.23
N ALA A 60 -5.11 33.70 6.91
CA ALA A 60 -3.82 33.10 6.54
C ALA A 60 -3.23 32.27 7.69
N ALA A 61 -3.26 32.83 8.91
CA ALA A 61 -2.79 32.14 10.11
C ALA A 61 -3.65 30.91 10.43
N TRP A 62 -4.97 31.02 10.25
CA TRP A 62 -5.89 29.90 10.44
C TRP A 62 -5.60 28.77 9.45
N LEU A 63 -5.49 29.09 8.15
CA LEU A 63 -5.21 28.13 7.08
C LEU A 63 -3.86 27.44 7.29
N THR A 64 -2.81 28.21 7.59
CA THR A 64 -1.47 27.69 7.89
C THR A 64 -1.48 26.73 9.08
N THR A 65 -2.19 27.10 10.14
CA THR A 65 -2.27 26.27 11.35
C THR A 65 -3.03 24.97 11.07
N THR A 66 -4.16 25.05 10.37
CA THR A 66 -4.98 23.89 10.00
C THR A 66 -4.20 22.94 9.09
N ALA A 67 -3.55 23.45 8.04
CA ALA A 67 -2.75 22.65 7.11
C ALA A 67 -1.56 21.97 7.82
N ARG A 68 -0.82 22.70 8.67
CA ARG A 68 0.31 22.12 9.42
C ARG A 68 -0.10 21.05 10.42
N ARG A 69 -1.24 21.23 11.10
CA ARG A 69 -1.77 20.20 12.01
C ARG A 69 -2.11 18.93 11.24
N ARG A 70 -2.80 19.07 10.10
CA ARG A 70 -3.12 17.94 9.21
C ARG A 70 -1.87 17.21 8.72
N ALA A 71 -0.85 17.94 8.28
CA ALA A 71 0.43 17.36 7.88
C ALA A 71 1.10 16.56 9.02
N LEU A 72 1.17 17.15 10.22
CA LEU A 72 1.71 16.45 11.40
C LEU A 72 0.90 15.20 11.76
N ASP A 73 -0.42 15.27 11.66
CA ASP A 73 -1.29 14.13 11.94
C ASP A 73 -1.18 13.03 10.87
N ALA A 74 -0.96 13.40 9.60
CA ALA A 74 -0.62 12.44 8.54
C ALA A 74 0.72 11.74 8.84
N LEU A 75 1.78 12.49 9.17
CA LEU A 75 3.08 11.94 9.52
C LEU A 75 3.03 11.03 10.77
N ARG A 76 2.26 11.41 11.79
CA ARG A 76 2.04 10.58 12.99
C ARG A 76 1.31 9.28 12.66
N ARG A 77 0.30 9.34 11.78
CA ARG A 77 -0.42 8.17 11.31
C ARG A 77 0.49 7.23 10.53
N GLU A 78 1.31 7.77 9.63
CA GLU A 78 2.28 6.98 8.88
C GLU A 78 3.34 6.35 9.78
N HIS A 79 3.89 7.10 10.74
CA HIS A 79 4.82 6.55 11.74
C HIS A 79 4.18 5.41 12.54
N THR A 80 2.92 5.60 12.98
CA THR A 80 2.17 4.56 13.70
C THR A 80 1.94 3.34 12.83
N LEU A 81 1.60 3.54 11.54
CA LEU A 81 1.44 2.46 10.59
C LEU A 81 2.75 1.69 10.41
N ARG A 82 3.87 2.37 10.14
CA ARG A 82 5.19 1.75 9.99
C ARG A 82 5.62 0.99 11.25
N ALA A 83 5.33 1.51 12.44
CA ALA A 83 5.66 0.84 13.71
C ALA A 83 4.78 -0.40 13.98
N LYS A 84 3.51 -0.39 13.53
CA LYS A 84 2.57 -1.49 13.78
C LYS A 84 2.55 -2.53 12.67
N LEU A 85 2.93 -2.18 11.44
CA LEU A 85 2.88 -3.08 10.29
C LEU A 85 3.65 -4.39 10.52
N PRO A 86 4.86 -4.39 11.13
CA PRO A 86 5.57 -5.62 11.46
C PRO A 86 4.86 -6.49 12.50
N LEU A 87 4.08 -5.90 13.41
CA LEU A 87 3.31 -6.64 14.43
C LEU A 87 2.09 -7.36 13.85
N LEU A 88 1.68 -6.98 12.64
CA LEU A 88 0.59 -7.63 11.90
C LEU A 88 1.10 -8.79 11.04
N VAL A 89 2.42 -8.92 10.88
CA VAL A 89 3.02 -10.13 10.33
C VAL A 89 3.02 -11.16 11.44
N TRP A 90 2.16 -12.18 11.31
CA TRP A 90 2.28 -13.40 12.12
C TRP A 90 3.63 -14.02 11.70
N GLN A 91 4.65 -13.93 12.55
CA GLN A 91 5.81 -14.81 12.40
C GLN A 91 5.30 -16.18 12.81
N ASP A 92 5.13 -17.12 11.87
CA ASP A 92 4.77 -18.53 12.13
C ASP A 92 5.87 -19.23 12.97
N ASP A 93 6.13 -18.73 14.18
CA ASP A 93 6.96 -19.31 15.23
C ASP A 93 6.09 -20.26 16.07
N ASP A 94 5.72 -21.39 15.48
CA ASP A 94 5.53 -22.66 16.21
C ASP A 94 5.38 -23.86 15.24
N THR A 95 6.30 -23.96 14.27
CA THR A 95 6.63 -25.25 13.67
C THR A 95 8.14 -25.30 13.46
N PRO A 96 8.89 -26.21 14.13
CA PRO A 96 10.26 -26.46 13.75
C PRO A 96 10.25 -27.24 12.42
N ALA A 97 10.05 -26.53 11.33
CA ALA A 97 10.43 -26.96 10.01
C ALA A 97 11.61 -26.08 9.61
N GLU A 98 12.77 -26.68 9.44
CA GLU A 98 13.91 -26.05 8.77
C GLU A 98 13.38 -25.39 7.48
N GLU A 99 13.32 -24.05 7.43
CA GLU A 99 13.12 -23.39 6.15
C GLU A 99 14.36 -23.73 5.30
N PRO A 100 14.20 -24.34 4.12
CA PRO A 100 15.30 -24.37 3.17
C PRO A 100 15.56 -22.91 2.79
N SER A 101 16.66 -22.37 3.34
CA SER A 101 17.33 -21.12 2.98
C SER A 101 16.72 -20.49 1.74
N ALA A 102 16.09 -19.31 1.89
CA ALA A 102 15.42 -18.56 0.84
C ALA A 102 16.18 -18.70 -0.49
N VAL A 103 15.71 -19.65 -1.31
CA VAL A 103 16.42 -20.03 -2.52
C VAL A 103 16.23 -18.88 -3.50
N THR A 104 17.26 -18.05 -3.65
CA THR A 104 17.26 -16.91 -4.59
C THR A 104 17.14 -17.37 -6.04
N ASP A 105 17.36 -18.66 -6.31
CA ASP A 105 17.23 -19.30 -7.61
C ASP A 105 15.79 -19.78 -7.86
N GLU A 106 15.10 -19.10 -8.78
CA GLU A 106 13.70 -19.40 -9.14
C GLU A 106 13.52 -20.82 -9.71
N ARG A 107 14.53 -21.36 -10.40
CA ARG A 107 14.46 -22.72 -10.96
C ARG A 107 14.54 -23.76 -9.85
N LEU A 108 15.43 -23.55 -8.88
CA LEU A 108 15.53 -24.44 -7.73
C LEU A 108 14.28 -24.33 -6.83
N ARG A 109 13.68 -23.14 -6.74
CA ARG A 109 12.38 -22.94 -6.08
C ARG A 109 11.26 -23.78 -6.71
N LEU A 110 11.19 -23.83 -8.04
CA LEU A 110 10.23 -24.67 -8.76
C LEU A 110 10.45 -26.17 -8.49
N VAL A 111 11.72 -26.61 -8.38
CA VAL A 111 12.05 -28.00 -8.01
C VAL A 111 11.51 -28.33 -6.62
N PHE A 112 11.73 -27.47 -5.63
CA PHE A 112 11.22 -27.69 -4.27
C PHE A 112 9.69 -27.72 -4.22
N LEU A 113 9.01 -26.86 -4.99
CA LEU A 113 7.55 -26.88 -5.10
C LEU A 113 7.05 -28.23 -5.65
N CYS A 114 7.69 -28.73 -6.71
CA CYS A 114 7.33 -30.02 -7.30
C CYS A 114 7.62 -31.20 -6.35
N CYS A 115 8.63 -31.09 -5.48
CA CYS A 115 9.03 -32.13 -4.53
C CYS A 115 8.40 -31.99 -3.13
N HIS A 116 7.35 -31.18 -2.97
CA HIS A 116 6.78 -30.90 -1.66
C HIS A 116 6.16 -32.17 -1.00
N PRO A 117 6.43 -32.44 0.29
CA PRO A 117 6.02 -33.70 0.94
C PRO A 117 4.49 -33.89 1.04
N ALA A 118 3.70 -32.82 0.93
CA ALA A 118 2.24 -32.93 0.88
C ALA A 118 1.70 -33.52 -0.44
N LEU A 119 2.54 -33.61 -1.49
CA LEU A 119 2.19 -34.22 -2.76
C LEU A 119 2.51 -35.72 -2.72
N ALA A 120 1.62 -36.54 -3.27
CA ALA A 120 1.92 -37.95 -3.52
C ALA A 120 3.14 -38.07 -4.44
N GLN A 121 3.98 -39.09 -4.24
CA GLN A 121 5.23 -39.28 -5.01
C GLN A 121 5.00 -39.25 -6.53
N GLU A 122 3.91 -39.85 -7.01
CA GLU A 122 3.53 -39.83 -8.42
C GLU A 122 3.25 -38.42 -8.96
N ALA A 123 2.63 -37.57 -8.14
CA ALA A 123 2.37 -36.17 -8.49
C ALA A 123 3.67 -35.36 -8.50
N GLN A 124 4.57 -35.60 -7.56
CA GLN A 124 5.90 -34.96 -7.54
C GLN A 124 6.68 -35.26 -8.82
N LEU A 125 6.70 -36.53 -9.24
CA LEU A 125 7.35 -36.96 -10.48
C LEU A 125 6.70 -36.32 -11.72
N ALA A 126 5.37 -36.35 -11.81
CA ALA A 126 4.64 -35.79 -12.94
C ALA A 126 4.87 -34.27 -13.08
N LEU A 127 4.79 -33.52 -11.98
CA LEU A 127 4.99 -32.07 -11.97
C LEU A 127 6.44 -31.70 -12.31
N THR A 128 7.42 -32.43 -11.76
CA THR A 128 8.84 -32.20 -12.06
C THR A 128 9.14 -32.39 -13.54
N LEU A 129 8.66 -33.49 -14.14
CA LEU A 129 8.89 -33.79 -15.56
C LEU A 129 8.24 -32.74 -16.48
N ARG A 130 7.02 -32.28 -16.15
CA ARG A 130 6.29 -31.29 -16.97
C ARG A 130 6.87 -29.88 -16.80
N LEU A 131 7.02 -29.42 -15.56
CA LEU A 131 7.30 -28.01 -15.27
C LEU A 131 8.79 -27.68 -15.25
N VAL A 132 9.63 -28.60 -14.77
CA VAL A 132 11.09 -28.38 -14.66
C VAL A 132 11.83 -28.93 -15.88
N CYS A 133 11.45 -30.12 -16.36
CA CYS A 133 12.12 -30.78 -17.48
C CYS A 133 11.47 -30.48 -18.84
N GLY A 134 10.27 -29.87 -18.88
CA GLY A 134 9.58 -29.52 -20.12
C GLY A 134 9.07 -30.72 -20.93
N VAL A 135 8.87 -31.88 -20.29
CA VAL A 135 8.40 -33.10 -20.96
C VAL A 135 6.90 -32.95 -21.30
N PRO A 136 6.47 -33.23 -22.55
CA PRO A 136 5.07 -33.17 -22.93
C PRO A 136 4.17 -34.08 -22.08
N THR A 137 2.96 -33.62 -21.78
CA THR A 137 1.96 -34.36 -20.98
C THR A 137 1.71 -35.78 -21.51
N ALA A 138 1.64 -35.96 -22.84
CA ALA A 138 1.48 -37.27 -23.48
C ALA A 138 2.64 -38.23 -23.17
N ASP A 139 3.87 -37.71 -23.08
CA ASP A 139 5.06 -38.51 -22.83
C ASP A 139 5.15 -38.90 -21.35
N VAL A 140 4.77 -38.00 -20.45
CA VAL A 140 4.66 -38.28 -19.01
C VAL A 140 3.54 -39.30 -18.73
N ALA A 141 2.42 -39.20 -19.44
CA ALA A 141 1.33 -40.17 -19.33
C ALA A 141 1.78 -41.59 -19.72
N ARG A 142 2.57 -41.72 -20.81
CA ARG A 142 3.18 -43.00 -21.21
C ARG A 142 4.18 -43.51 -20.17
N LEU A 143 5.01 -42.65 -19.61
CA LEU A 143 6.00 -43.02 -18.58
C LEU A 143 5.34 -43.53 -17.30
N LEU A 144 4.23 -42.90 -16.89
CA LEU A 144 3.49 -43.23 -15.67
C LEU A 144 2.34 -44.23 -15.92
N LEU A 145 2.22 -44.77 -17.13
CA LEU A 145 1.23 -45.79 -17.52
C LEU A 145 -0.22 -45.40 -17.20
N VAL A 146 -0.57 -44.12 -17.39
CA VAL A 146 -1.93 -43.61 -17.22
C VAL A 146 -2.47 -42.98 -18.51
N PRO A 147 -3.80 -42.90 -18.70
CA PRO A 147 -4.38 -42.15 -19.81
C PRO A 147 -3.92 -40.69 -19.81
N GLU A 148 -3.72 -40.12 -20.99
CA GLU A 148 -3.30 -38.72 -21.12
C GLU A 148 -4.30 -37.75 -20.47
N ALA A 149 -5.60 -38.05 -20.55
CA ALA A 149 -6.64 -37.29 -19.85
C ALA A 149 -6.47 -37.30 -18.32
N THR A 150 -6.05 -38.44 -17.74
CA THR A 150 -5.77 -38.57 -16.31
C THR A 150 -4.51 -37.78 -15.91
N MET A 151 -3.50 -37.73 -16.79
CA MET A 151 -2.30 -36.92 -16.57
C MET A 151 -2.57 -35.42 -16.69
N ALA A 152 -3.46 -35.01 -17.60
CA ALA A 152 -3.83 -33.61 -17.81
C ALA A 152 -4.67 -33.03 -16.65
N ALA A 153 -5.43 -33.87 -15.94
CA ALA A 153 -6.26 -33.49 -14.81
C ALA A 153 -5.49 -33.35 -13.48
N ARG A 154 -4.17 -33.63 -13.47
CA ARG A 154 -3.29 -33.53 -12.30
C ARG A 154 -2.46 -32.25 -12.31
#